data_AF-A0A3D4LS00-F1
#
_entry.id   AF-A0A3D4LS00-F1
#
_cell.length_a   1.000
_cell.length_b   1.000
_cell.length_c   1.000
_cell.angle_alpha   90.00
_cell.angle_beta   90.00
_cell.angle_gamma   90.00
#
_symmetry.space_group_name_H-M   'P 1'
#
loop_
_entity.id
_entity.type
_entity.pdbx_description
1 polymer ?
#
loop_
_entity_poly.entity_id
_entity_poly.type
_entity_poly.pdbx_seq_one_letter_code
_entity_poly.pdbx_strand_id
1 'polypeptide(L)'
;VFLNELMPDILISSGGALVKYKTEYIYRAEFSEEETNVMIDMARNICGNDCEITIDTIDAHYWNYKIDPKKLDKSWGDSIYTDFSDFNECSLKMCVEIFNQDKADKLTRSLSDCD
;
A
#
# COMPACT_ATOMS: atom_id res chain seq x y z
N VAL A 1 5.83 6.39 -16.83
CA VAL A 1 6.20 7.30 -17.95
C VAL A 1 6.39 8.74 -17.47
N PHE A 2 5.45 9.34 -16.72
CA PHE A 2 5.52 10.76 -16.32
C PHE A 2 6.73 11.17 -15.47
N LEU A 3 7.13 10.37 -14.47
CA LEU A 3 8.23 10.75 -13.55
C LEU A 3 9.61 10.72 -14.22
N ASN A 4 9.83 9.78 -15.15
CA ASN A 4 11.09 9.68 -15.89
C ASN A 4 11.26 10.84 -16.88
N GLU A 5 10.15 11.40 -17.39
CA GLU A 5 10.17 12.60 -18.24
C GLU A 5 10.34 13.88 -17.41
N LEU A 6 9.70 13.94 -16.24
CA LEU A 6 9.80 15.09 -15.32
C LEU A 6 11.23 15.26 -14.76
N MET A 7 11.96 14.16 -14.56
CA MET A 7 13.32 14.13 -14.02
C MET A 7 13.50 15.00 -12.76
N PRO A 8 12.72 14.78 -11.68
CA PRO A 8 12.83 15.59 -10.49
C PRO A 8 14.20 15.42 -9.81
N ASP A 9 14.78 16.51 -9.30
CA ASP A 9 15.97 16.45 -8.45
C ASP A 9 15.69 15.73 -7.12
N ILE A 10 14.48 15.90 -6.58
CA ILE A 10 14.02 15.23 -5.37
C ILE A 10 12.64 14.63 -5.63
N LEU A 11 12.49 13.33 -5.38
CA LEU A 11 11.21 12.63 -5.38
C LEU A 11 10.87 12.22 -3.95
N ILE A 12 9.73 12.67 -3.44
CA ILE A 12 9.13 12.23 -2.18
C ILE A 12 7.81 11.53 -2.54
N SER A 13 7.66 10.27 -2.16
CA SER A 13 6.52 9.43 -2.53
C SER A 13 6.05 8.56 -1.36
N SER A 14 4.90 7.90 -1.53
CA SER A 14 4.27 7.02 -0.52
C SER A 14 4.15 7.68 0.85
N GLY A 15 3.60 8.90 0.88
CA GLY A 15 3.42 9.67 2.13
C GLY A 15 4.72 10.14 2.79
N GLY A 16 5.87 10.03 2.12
CA GLY A 16 7.18 10.37 2.67
C GLY A 16 8.04 9.15 3.03
N ALA A 17 7.50 7.94 2.93
CA ALA A 17 8.22 6.69 3.20
C ALA A 17 9.38 6.46 2.21
N LEU A 18 9.34 7.06 1.02
CA LEU A 18 10.36 6.90 0.00
C LEU A 18 10.87 8.24 -0.51
N VAL A 19 12.18 8.48 -0.35
CA VAL A 19 12.85 9.70 -0.85
C VAL A 19 14.03 9.35 -1.75
N LYS A 20 14.04 9.95 -2.93
CA LYS A 20 15.17 9.90 -3.87
C LYS A 20 15.75 11.28 -4.12
N TYR A 21 17.08 11.35 -4.19
CA TYR A 21 17.78 12.46 -4.81
C TYR A 21 18.28 12.00 -6.18
N LYS A 22 17.70 12.57 -7.25
CA LYS A 22 17.82 12.07 -8.62
C LYS A 22 17.41 10.59 -8.70
N THR A 23 18.35 9.70 -8.96
CA THR A 23 18.13 8.25 -9.05
C THR A 23 18.43 7.51 -7.75
N GLU A 24 19.09 8.14 -6.79
CA GLU A 24 19.60 7.49 -5.58
C GLU A 24 18.58 7.56 -4.44
N TYR A 25 18.32 6.43 -3.81
CA TYR A 25 17.51 6.37 -2.59
C TYR A 25 18.31 6.98 -1.44
N ILE A 26 17.77 8.04 -0.83
CA ILE A 26 18.38 8.69 0.35
C ILE A 26 17.59 8.41 1.64
N TYR A 27 16.35 7.93 1.52
CA TYR A 27 15.55 7.47 2.64
C TYR A 27 14.53 6.42 2.19
N ARG A 28 14.37 5.38 3.02
CA ARG A 28 13.40 4.29 2.88
C ARG A 28 12.88 3.93 4.27
N ALA A 29 11.57 4.03 4.44
CA ALA A 29 10.85 3.50 5.59
C ALA A 29 9.88 2.44 5.07
N GLU A 30 10.34 1.20 5.08
CA GLU A 30 9.56 0.05 4.65
C GLU A 30 9.15 -0.76 5.87
N PHE A 31 7.91 -1.25 5.87
CA PHE A 31 7.54 -2.41 6.65
C PHE A 31 8.19 -3.63 6.02
N SER A 32 8.77 -4.49 6.85
CA SER A 32 9.28 -5.80 6.44
C SER A 32 8.16 -6.69 5.89
N GLU A 33 8.54 -7.77 5.22
CA GLU A 33 7.60 -8.81 4.77
C GLU A 33 6.76 -9.37 5.94
N GLU A 34 7.38 -9.57 7.10
CA GLU A 34 6.71 -10.07 8.31
C GLU A 34 5.69 -9.05 8.84
N GLU A 35 6.08 -7.78 9.00
CA GLU A 35 5.17 -6.72 9.43
C GLU A 35 4.02 -6.54 8.44
N THR A 36 4.31 -6.60 7.14
CA THR A 36 3.30 -6.50 6.08
C THR A 36 2.27 -7.63 6.18
N ASN A 37 2.72 -8.87 6.39
CA ASN A 37 1.83 -10.01 6.61
C ASN A 37 1.00 -9.87 7.89
N VAL A 38 1.60 -9.41 8.99
CA VAL A 38 0.88 -9.15 10.24
C VAL A 38 -0.22 -8.10 10.04
N MET A 39 0.06 -7.03 9.28
CA MET A 39 -0.92 -5.99 8.96
C MET A 39 -2.07 -6.55 8.11
N ILE A 40 -1.79 -7.34 7.07
CA ILE A 40 -2.80 -7.99 6.23
C ILE A 40 -3.70 -8.91 7.06
N ASP A 41 -3.09 -9.76 7.89
CA ASP A 41 -3.82 -10.70 8.75
C ASP A 41 -4.71 -9.96 9.74
N MET A 42 -4.21 -8.88 10.34
CA MET A 42 -4.97 -8.07 11.27
C MET A 42 -6.16 -7.39 10.60
N ALA A 43 -5.95 -6.82 9.40
CA ALA A 43 -7.01 -6.24 8.59
C ALA A 43 -8.10 -7.28 8.27
N ARG A 44 -7.73 -8.47 7.81
CA ARG A 44 -8.68 -9.56 7.52
C ARG A 44 -9.42 -10.06 8.75
N ASN A 45 -8.73 -10.20 9.87
CA ASN A 45 -9.33 -10.66 11.13
C ASN A 45 -10.39 -9.69 11.67
N ILE A 46 -10.19 -8.38 11.49
CA ILE A 46 -11.11 -7.35 11.98
C ILE A 46 -12.19 -7.01 10.95
N CYS A 47 -11.79 -6.84 9.69
CA CYS A 47 -12.65 -6.35 8.63
C CYS A 47 -13.38 -7.46 7.88
N GLY A 48 -12.85 -8.68 7.89
CA GLY A 48 -13.30 -9.85 7.14
C GLY A 48 -12.36 -10.17 5.97
N ASN A 49 -12.38 -11.41 5.50
CA ASN A 49 -11.51 -11.87 4.40
C ASN A 49 -11.77 -11.12 3.08
N ASP A 50 -12.99 -10.60 2.89
CA ASP A 50 -13.38 -9.83 1.70
C ASP A 50 -13.04 -8.34 1.81
N CYS A 51 -12.20 -7.93 2.77
CA CYS A 51 -11.75 -6.54 2.86
C CYS A 51 -10.90 -6.15 1.66
N GLU A 52 -11.08 -4.92 1.22
CA GLU A 52 -10.40 -4.36 0.07
C GLU A 52 -9.13 -3.64 0.56
N ILE A 53 -7.98 -4.05 0.05
CA ILE A 53 -6.63 -3.65 0.47
C ILE A 53 -5.87 -3.15 -0.75
N THR A 54 -5.06 -2.11 -0.55
CA THR A 54 -3.99 -1.73 -1.48
C THR A 54 -2.64 -1.69 -0.76
N ILE A 55 -1.57 -2.07 -1.46
CA ILE A 55 -0.21 -2.04 -0.95
C ILE A 55 0.72 -1.36 -1.95
N ASP A 56 1.41 -0.32 -1.51
CA ASP A 56 2.53 0.28 -2.23
C ASP A 56 3.82 -0.41 -1.81
N THR A 57 4.60 -0.82 -2.80
CA THR A 57 6.00 -1.27 -2.63
C THR A 57 6.91 -0.28 -3.37
N ILE A 58 8.23 -0.48 -3.32
CA ILE A 58 9.15 0.38 -4.07
C ILE A 58 8.87 0.33 -5.58
N ASP A 59 8.49 -0.84 -6.10
CA ASP A 59 8.46 -1.11 -7.53
C ASP A 59 7.05 -1.28 -8.11
N ALA A 60 6.06 -1.54 -7.26
CA ALA A 60 4.70 -1.87 -7.70
C ALA A 60 3.61 -1.39 -6.73
N HIS A 61 2.41 -1.25 -7.30
CA HIS A 61 1.17 -0.97 -6.57
C HIS A 61 0.22 -2.17 -6.69
N TYR A 62 -0.18 -2.75 -5.56
CA TYR A 62 -1.00 -3.95 -5.48
C TYR A 62 -2.41 -3.63 -4.97
N TRP A 63 -3.41 -4.40 -5.42
CA TRP A 63 -4.82 -4.22 -5.02
C TRP A 63 -5.63 -5.52 -5.10
N ASN A 64 -6.73 -5.62 -4.35
CA ASN A 64 -7.66 -6.78 -4.39
C ASN A 64 -9.15 -6.40 -4.55
N TYR A 65 -9.45 -5.17 -4.97
CA TYR A 65 -10.82 -4.65 -5.16
C TYR A 65 -11.72 -5.54 -6.00
N LYS A 66 -13.03 -5.49 -5.74
CA LYS A 66 -14.06 -6.24 -6.48
C LYS A 66 -14.23 -5.75 -7.92
N ILE A 67 -13.89 -4.49 -8.17
CA ILE A 67 -13.96 -3.87 -9.50
C ILE A 67 -12.55 -3.47 -9.89
N ASP A 68 -12.14 -3.87 -11.09
CA ASP A 68 -10.87 -3.46 -11.69
C ASP A 68 -10.77 -1.92 -11.72
N PRO A 69 -9.87 -1.33 -10.93
CA PRO A 69 -9.81 0.11 -10.78
C PRO A 69 -9.33 0.79 -12.07
N LYS A 70 -8.62 0.09 -12.96
CA LYS A 70 -8.20 0.64 -14.28
C LYS A 70 -9.38 0.93 -15.19
N LYS A 71 -10.52 0.26 -14.97
CA LYS A 71 -11.77 0.54 -15.71
C LYS A 71 -12.44 1.82 -15.23
N LEU A 72 -12.19 2.23 -13.99
CA LEU A 72 -12.74 3.44 -13.38
C LEU A 72 -11.81 4.63 -13.60
N ASP A 73 -10.51 4.43 -13.41
CA ASP A 73 -9.48 5.44 -13.60
C ASP A 73 -8.21 4.85 -14.22
N LYS A 74 -7.84 5.37 -15.39
CA LYS A 74 -6.65 4.94 -16.13
C LYS A 74 -5.34 5.27 -15.40
N SER A 75 -5.36 6.15 -14.40
CA SER A 75 -4.19 6.52 -13.59
C SER A 75 -3.58 5.34 -12.82
N TRP A 76 -4.37 4.29 -12.57
CA TRP A 76 -3.93 3.04 -11.93
C TRP A 76 -2.88 2.27 -12.74
N GLY A 77 -2.68 2.62 -14.02
CA GLY A 77 -1.49 2.26 -14.79
C GLY A 77 -1.16 0.78 -14.77
N ASP A 78 0.03 0.42 -14.29
CA ASP A 78 0.55 -0.95 -14.24
C ASP A 78 0.29 -1.66 -12.90
N SER A 79 -0.71 -1.21 -12.12
CA SER A 79 -1.07 -1.85 -10.84
C SER A 79 -1.42 -3.34 -11.01
N ILE A 80 -1.12 -4.13 -9.97
CA ILE A 80 -1.15 -5.58 -10.00
C ILE A 80 -2.25 -6.09 -9.07
N TYR A 81 -3.11 -6.97 -9.60
CA TYR A 81 -4.08 -7.67 -8.76
C TYR A 81 -3.39 -8.79 -7.96
N THR A 82 -3.72 -8.89 -6.69
CA THR A 82 -3.38 -10.03 -5.83
C THR A 82 -4.51 -10.23 -4.83
N ASP A 83 -4.76 -11.47 -4.42
CA ASP A 83 -5.70 -11.72 -3.31
C ASP A 83 -5.04 -11.56 -1.93
N PHE A 84 -3.72 -11.34 -1.90
CA PHE A 84 -2.84 -11.24 -0.71
C PHE A 84 -2.75 -12.53 0.13
N SER A 85 -3.05 -13.71 -0.43
CA SER A 85 -2.96 -14.97 0.32
C SER A 85 -1.53 -15.47 0.53
N ASP A 86 -0.63 -15.13 -0.39
CA ASP A 86 0.80 -15.52 -0.40
C ASP A 86 1.74 -14.31 -0.59
N PHE A 87 1.30 -13.13 -0.16
CA PHE A 87 2.04 -11.89 -0.34
C PHE A 87 3.29 -11.83 0.55
N ASN A 88 4.47 -11.80 -0.06
CA ASN A 88 5.76 -11.81 0.63
C ASN A 88 6.66 -10.70 0.08
N GLU A 89 6.21 -9.45 0.19
CA GLU A 89 6.96 -8.27 -0.21
C GLU A 89 7.01 -7.26 0.94
N CYS A 90 8.08 -6.49 1.03
CA CYS A 90 8.13 -5.29 1.88
C CYS A 90 7.13 -4.25 1.37
N SER A 91 6.56 -3.46 2.28
CA SER A 91 5.59 -2.42 1.91
C SER A 91 5.99 -1.03 2.41
N LEU A 92 5.65 0.00 1.63
CA LEU A 92 5.79 1.41 2.00
C LEU A 92 4.50 1.95 2.60
N LYS A 93 3.35 1.40 2.19
CA LYS A 93 2.03 1.81 2.61
C LYS A 93 1.04 0.68 2.38
N MET A 94 0.16 0.46 3.35
CA MET A 94 -1.03 -0.36 3.18
C MET A 94 -2.27 0.49 3.47
N CYS A 95 -3.30 0.37 2.64
CA CYS A 95 -4.62 0.92 2.91
C CYS A 95 -5.65 -0.19 2.97
N VAL A 96 -6.66 -0.01 3.82
CA VAL A 96 -7.82 -0.91 3.94
C VAL A 96 -9.08 -0.08 3.79
N GLU A 97 -9.98 -0.46 2.89
CA GLU A 97 -11.27 0.19 2.72
C GLU A 97 -12.25 -0.27 3.81
N ILE A 98 -12.53 0.62 4.76
CA ILE A 98 -13.36 0.31 5.94
C ILE A 98 -14.52 1.29 6.04
N PHE A 99 -15.73 0.80 5.79
CA PHE A 99 -16.95 1.61 5.90
C PHE A 99 -17.62 1.56 7.28
N ASN A 100 -17.18 0.66 8.16
CA ASN A 100 -17.71 0.50 9.51
C ASN A 100 -16.76 1.14 10.53
N GLN A 101 -17.22 2.19 11.22
CA GLN A 101 -16.39 2.96 12.15
C GLN A 101 -15.83 2.11 13.31
N ASP A 102 -16.61 1.19 13.87
CA ASP A 102 -16.15 0.35 14.99
C ASP A 102 -14.99 -0.57 14.56
N LYS A 103 -15.02 -1.06 13.32
CA LYS A 103 -13.93 -1.84 12.73
C LYS A 103 -12.70 -0.98 12.48
N ALA A 104 -12.87 0.25 11.97
CA ALA A 104 -11.78 1.19 11.76
C ALA A 104 -11.08 1.52 13.08
N ASP A 105 -11.85 1.93 14.09
CA ASP A 105 -11.34 2.23 15.43
C ASP A 105 -10.61 1.04 16.06
N LYS A 106 -11.12 -0.18 15.84
CA LYS A 106 -10.47 -1.40 16.33
C LYS A 106 -9.15 -1.68 15.61
N LEU A 107 -9.09 -1.47 14.29
CA LEU A 107 -7.86 -1.67 13.52
C LEU A 107 -6.80 -0.65 13.91
N THR A 108 -7.13 0.65 14.00
CA THR A 108 -6.21 1.71 14.45
C THR A 108 -5.63 1.42 15.84
N ARG A 109 -6.44 0.91 16.78
CA ARG A 109 -5.94 0.51 18.12
C ARG A 109 -5.03 -0.71 18.09
N SER A 110 -5.19 -1.58 17.10
CA SER A 110 -4.42 -2.82 16.97
C SER A 110 -3.10 -2.61 16.24
N LEU A 111 -3.02 -1.58 15.39
CA LEU A 111 -1.82 -1.11 14.71
C LEU A 111 -1.49 0.32 15.16
N SER A 112 -1.01 0.47 16.40
CA SER A 112 -0.83 1.80 17.03
C SER A 112 0.19 2.72 16.34
N ASP A 113 1.05 2.15 15.51
CA ASP A 113 2.07 2.88 14.74
C ASP A 113 1.59 3.20 13.31
N CYS A 114 0.31 2.93 13.01
CA CYS A 114 -0.34 3.21 11.73
C CYS A 114 -1.50 4.19 11.90
N ASP A 115 -1.73 5.02 10.87
CA ASP A 115 -2.81 6.03 10.84
C ASP A 115 -4.17 5.45 10.42
#